data_AF-A0A9Q4BX42-F1
#
_entry.id   AF-A0A9Q4BX42-F1
#
_cell.length_a   1.000
_cell.length_b   1.000
_cell.length_c   1.000
_cell.angle_alpha   90.00
_cell.angle_beta   90.00
_cell.angle_gamma   90.00
#
_symmetry.space_group_name_H-M   'P 1'
#
loop_
_entity.id
_entity.type
_entity.pdbx_description
1 polymer ?
#
loop_
_entity_poly.entity_id
_entity_poly.type
_entity_poly.pdbx_seq_one_letter_code
_entity_poly.pdbx_strand_id
1 'polypeptide(L)'
;MEQEEFIAETSGESLGRETQVARFRTYAKEHFQDLVKREVDYLEFIKKSAQFYSFRLPPDKGELFIRYTSAPFFWLCDSPALTKFEEWLKQESKGRSTALEGYRTIKEFYSKWATLKSEQEKKYYSLSTLKLIERETNKDNILVHIFHAVILTYDKKLFNPAKASEILQNALMTLENLKLDAQLKSEFQYLLYIYLGFALLKQLNYEEAAEKFTAATNSSPIGITAKFYLAYAARRAGSPEAAMMMLNELLHFDKEAIEYAVEMNSMMLMAYYIRHAVTYEIFAEPDFADLLEEIEAAIAIETGIKEFSFVKISDALSKLGESKVKEFYTE
;
A
#
# COMPACT_ATOMS: atom_id res chain seq x y z
N MET A 1 4.75 -42.72 21.48
CA MET A 1 5.62 -42.78 20.29
C MET A 1 5.07 -41.92 19.16
N GLU A 2 4.02 -42.29 18.41
CA GLU A 2 3.52 -41.44 17.30
C GLU A 2 2.95 -40.07 17.73
N GLN A 3 2.34 -39.95 18.92
CA GLN A 3 1.88 -38.65 19.44
C GLN A 3 3.01 -37.76 19.99
N GLU A 4 4.14 -38.33 20.41
CA GLU A 4 5.28 -37.57 20.93
C GLU A 4 6.18 -37.08 19.80
N GLU A 5 6.32 -37.86 18.71
CA GLU A 5 6.98 -37.42 17.47
C GLU A 5 6.22 -36.29 16.79
N PHE A 6 4.88 -36.37 16.70
CA PHE A 6 4.07 -35.29 16.09
C PHE A 6 4.14 -33.97 16.87
N ILE A 7 4.18 -34.02 18.21
CA ILE A 7 4.34 -32.84 19.08
C ILE A 7 5.78 -32.29 19.02
N ALA A 8 6.79 -33.17 18.89
CA ALA A 8 8.18 -32.77 18.73
C ALA A 8 8.45 -32.11 17.36
N GLU A 9 7.85 -32.61 16.28
CA GLU A 9 7.96 -32.02 14.94
C GLU A 9 7.28 -30.65 14.86
N THR A 10 6.04 -30.53 15.35
CA THR A 10 5.32 -29.24 15.36
C THR A 10 5.96 -28.19 16.26
N SER A 11 6.58 -28.59 17.38
CA SER A 11 7.34 -27.67 18.24
C SER A 11 8.70 -27.28 17.65
N GLY A 12 9.38 -28.19 16.94
CA GLY A 12 10.62 -27.91 16.22
C GLY A 12 10.45 -26.98 15.03
N GLU A 13 9.40 -27.17 14.22
CA GLU A 13 9.07 -26.30 13.09
C GLU A 13 8.71 -24.87 13.54
N SER A 14 7.96 -24.76 14.65
CA SER A 14 7.63 -23.47 15.27
C SER A 14 8.89 -22.74 15.75
N LEU A 15 9.83 -23.45 16.39
CA LEU A 15 11.07 -22.87 16.90
C LEU A 15 12.00 -22.41 15.76
N GLY A 16 12.05 -23.17 14.66
CA GLY A 16 12.82 -22.83 13.46
C GLY A 16 12.32 -21.55 12.80
N ARG A 17 11.00 -21.42 12.61
CA ARG A 17 10.37 -20.22 12.06
C ARG A 17 10.59 -19.00 12.95
N GLU A 18 10.46 -19.13 14.27
CA GLU A 18 10.73 -18.03 15.21
C GLU A 18 12.18 -17.54 15.12
N THR A 19 13.13 -18.46 14.97
CA THR A 19 14.55 -18.15 14.81
C THR A 19 14.82 -17.39 13.49
N GLN A 20 14.21 -17.82 12.39
CA GLN A 20 14.31 -17.12 11.10
C GLN A 20 13.72 -15.70 11.18
N VAL A 21 12.54 -15.55 11.76
CA VAL A 21 11.90 -14.23 11.96
C VAL A 21 12.74 -13.33 12.86
N ALA A 22 13.40 -13.89 13.89
CA ALA A 22 14.32 -13.13 14.73
C ALA A 22 15.54 -12.64 13.95
N ARG A 23 16.18 -13.51 13.15
CA ARG A 23 17.30 -13.12 12.26
C ARG A 23 16.89 -12.03 11.29
N PHE A 24 15.74 -12.19 10.64
CA PHE A 24 15.19 -11.21 9.68
C PHE A 24 14.97 -9.83 10.32
N ARG A 25 14.43 -9.79 11.54
CA ARG A 25 14.24 -8.55 12.30
C ARG A 25 15.54 -7.92 12.76
N THR A 26 16.53 -8.73 13.16
CA THR A 26 17.86 -8.25 13.55
C THR A 26 18.56 -7.61 12.36
N TYR A 27 18.57 -8.28 11.20
CA TYR A 27 19.11 -7.73 9.96
C TYR A 27 18.45 -6.38 9.62
N ALA A 28 17.12 -6.33 9.64
CA ALA A 28 16.37 -5.10 9.39
C ALA A 28 16.78 -3.96 10.33
N LYS A 29 16.95 -4.26 11.62
CA LYS A 29 17.36 -3.28 12.63
C LYS A 29 18.79 -2.78 12.41
N GLU A 30 19.71 -3.68 12.05
CA GLU A 30 21.12 -3.33 11.83
C GLU A 30 21.31 -2.45 10.59
N HIS A 31 20.57 -2.72 9.51
CA HIS A 31 20.74 -2.05 8.22
C HIS A 31 19.81 -0.85 7.99
N PHE A 32 18.59 -0.88 8.54
CA PHE A 32 17.55 0.13 8.30
C PHE A 32 17.05 0.83 9.57
N GLN A 33 17.37 0.31 10.76
CA GLN A 33 16.98 0.90 12.04
C GLN A 33 15.47 1.22 12.11
N ASP A 34 15.12 2.47 12.42
CA ASP A 34 13.74 2.94 12.62
C ASP A 34 12.99 3.20 11.30
N LEU A 35 13.62 2.99 10.14
CA LEU A 35 12.96 3.12 8.84
C LEU A 35 11.96 1.99 8.57
N VAL A 36 12.16 0.82 9.19
CA VAL A 36 11.22 -0.30 9.11
C VAL A 36 10.09 -0.11 10.12
N LYS A 37 8.95 0.39 9.63
CA LYS A 37 7.75 0.61 10.44
C LYS A 37 6.77 -0.52 10.25
N ARG A 38 6.21 -1.07 11.34
CA ARG A 38 5.16 -2.12 11.27
C ARG A 38 3.74 -1.58 11.26
N GLU A 39 3.55 -0.42 11.89
CA GLU A 39 2.28 0.28 11.91
C GLU A 39 2.46 1.68 11.31
N VAL A 40 1.42 2.16 10.64
CA VAL A 40 1.37 3.50 10.06
C VAL A 40 0.16 4.19 10.66
N ASP A 41 0.39 5.26 11.42
CA ASP A 41 -0.68 6.12 11.91
C ASP A 41 -1.28 6.94 10.77
N TYR A 42 -2.57 7.28 10.88
CA TYR A 42 -3.28 8.09 9.90
C TYR A 42 -2.57 9.41 9.58
N LEU A 43 -2.10 10.16 10.59
CA LEU A 43 -1.44 11.45 10.37
C LEU A 43 -0.12 11.29 9.62
N GLU A 44 0.61 10.20 9.90
CA GLU A 44 1.82 9.87 9.16
C GLU A 44 1.51 9.55 7.70
N PHE A 45 0.48 8.73 7.46
CA PHE A 45 0.06 8.36 6.11
C PHE A 45 -0.32 9.61 5.28
N ILE A 46 -1.11 10.52 5.85
CA ILE A 46 -1.53 11.76 5.18
C ILE A 46 -0.33 12.68 4.90
N LYS A 47 0.60 12.81 5.85
CA LYS A 47 1.81 13.62 5.62
C LYS A 47 2.67 13.03 4.50
N LYS A 48 2.85 11.71 4.49
CA LYS A 48 3.60 10.99 3.45
C LYS A 48 2.94 11.17 2.08
N SER A 49 1.63 10.99 1.99
CA SER A 49 0.90 11.12 0.72
C SER A 49 0.91 12.55 0.18
N ALA A 50 0.70 13.55 1.04
CA ALA A 50 0.76 14.95 0.65
C ALA A 50 2.16 15.33 0.12
N GLN A 51 3.22 14.87 0.80
CA GLN A 51 4.58 15.08 0.32
C GLN A 51 4.82 14.39 -1.03
N PHE A 52 4.40 13.14 -1.19
CA PHE A 52 4.52 12.40 -2.45
C PHE A 52 3.88 13.14 -3.63
N TYR A 53 2.61 13.51 -3.49
CA TYR A 53 1.87 14.17 -4.57
C TYR A 53 2.37 15.58 -4.87
N SER A 54 3.05 16.24 -3.92
CA SER A 54 3.66 17.56 -4.15
C SER A 54 4.80 17.54 -5.17
N PHE A 55 5.47 16.40 -5.36
CA PHE A 55 6.57 16.27 -6.32
C PHE A 55 6.12 16.24 -7.78
N ARG A 56 4.83 15.99 -8.06
CA ARG A 56 4.25 15.93 -9.42
C ARG A 56 5.05 15.00 -10.34
N LEU A 57 5.37 13.82 -9.82
CA LEU A 57 6.14 12.82 -10.56
C LEU A 57 5.42 12.41 -11.85
N PRO A 58 6.16 12.11 -12.92
CA PRO A 58 5.61 11.44 -14.08
C PRO A 58 4.88 10.14 -13.71
N PRO A 59 3.81 9.74 -14.43
CA PRO A 59 3.06 8.53 -14.13
C PRO A 59 3.88 7.24 -14.12
N ASP A 60 5.01 7.23 -14.83
CA ASP A 60 5.99 6.14 -14.94
C ASP A 60 7.13 6.22 -13.90
N LYS A 61 7.13 7.21 -13.00
CA LYS A 61 8.20 7.46 -12.02
C LYS A 61 7.78 7.43 -10.55
N GLY A 62 6.52 7.13 -10.25
CA GLY A 62 6.15 6.97 -8.86
C GLY A 62 4.74 6.46 -8.63
N GLU A 63 4.63 5.62 -7.62
CA GLU A 63 3.38 5.23 -6.99
C GLU A 63 3.50 5.44 -5.47
N LEU A 64 2.42 5.89 -4.83
CA LEU A 64 2.34 5.86 -3.37
C LEU A 64 2.04 4.42 -2.93
N PHE A 65 3.01 3.76 -2.29
CA PHE A 65 2.80 2.43 -1.72
C PHE A 65 1.65 2.41 -0.71
N ILE A 66 0.65 1.55 -0.94
CA ILE A 66 -0.52 1.40 -0.06
C ILE A 66 -0.36 0.13 0.78
N ARG A 67 0.03 0.29 2.04
CA ARG A 67 0.07 -0.85 2.95
C ARG A 67 -1.33 -1.37 3.21
N TYR A 68 -1.51 -2.68 3.09
CA TYR A 68 -2.73 -3.42 3.36
C TYR A 68 -3.40 -3.03 4.67
N THR A 69 -2.65 -2.84 5.76
CA THR A 69 -3.23 -2.48 7.07
C THR A 69 -3.67 -1.02 7.17
N SER A 70 -3.09 -0.13 6.37
CA SER A 70 -3.43 1.31 6.32
C SER A 70 -4.22 1.70 5.08
N ALA A 71 -4.64 0.72 4.26
CA ALA A 71 -5.38 0.95 3.02
C ALA A 71 -6.61 1.85 3.20
N PRO A 72 -7.41 1.75 4.29
CA PRO A 72 -8.52 2.68 4.51
C PRO A 72 -8.16 4.16 4.45
N PHE A 73 -6.93 4.55 4.78
CA PHE A 73 -6.50 5.96 4.77
C PHE A 73 -6.25 6.52 3.37
N PHE A 74 -6.02 5.67 2.37
CA PHE A 74 -5.77 6.11 0.99
C PHE A 74 -6.91 6.98 0.45
N TRP A 75 -8.15 6.59 0.73
CA TRP A 75 -9.35 7.28 0.28
C TRP A 75 -9.60 8.64 0.96
N LEU A 76 -8.78 8.96 1.96
CA LEU A 76 -8.80 10.24 2.67
C LEU A 76 -7.71 11.20 2.17
N CYS A 77 -6.85 10.73 1.27
CA CYS A 77 -5.78 11.55 0.70
C CYS A 77 -6.28 12.35 -0.50
N ASP A 78 -5.61 13.47 -0.76
CA ASP A 78 -5.84 14.29 -1.94
C ASP A 78 -5.05 13.75 -3.14
N SER A 79 -5.30 12.48 -3.50
CA SER A 79 -4.67 11.91 -4.69
C SER A 79 -5.21 12.59 -5.95
N PRO A 80 -4.38 12.81 -6.99
CA PRO A 80 -4.85 13.37 -8.25
C PRO A 80 -5.99 12.58 -8.89
N ALA A 81 -5.92 11.24 -8.81
CA ALA A 81 -6.97 10.33 -9.30
C ALA A 81 -8.31 10.58 -8.60
N LEU A 82 -8.31 10.64 -7.26
CA LEU A 82 -9.52 10.90 -6.48
C LEU A 82 -10.11 12.27 -6.79
N THR A 83 -9.26 13.29 -6.85
CA THR A 83 -9.69 14.66 -7.15
C THR A 83 -10.38 14.74 -8.52
N LYS A 84 -9.76 14.17 -9.56
CA LYS A 84 -10.33 14.12 -10.91
C LYS A 84 -11.64 13.35 -10.96
N PHE A 85 -11.74 12.22 -10.25
CA PHE A 85 -12.97 11.44 -10.20
C PHE A 85 -14.11 12.19 -9.50
N GLU A 86 -13.81 12.86 -8.39
CA GLU A 86 -14.79 13.70 -7.68
C GLU A 86 -15.24 14.89 -8.53
N GLU A 87 -14.35 15.48 -9.34
CA GLU A 87 -14.71 16.50 -10.32
C GLU A 87 -15.62 15.94 -11.42
N TRP A 88 -15.32 14.76 -11.94
CA TRP A 88 -16.18 14.07 -12.91
C TRP A 88 -17.57 13.79 -12.32
N LEU A 89 -17.67 13.29 -11.08
CA LEU A 89 -18.95 13.09 -10.39
C LEU A 89 -19.77 14.39 -10.28
N LYS A 90 -19.11 15.52 -9.99
CA LYS A 90 -19.77 16.85 -9.94
C LYS A 90 -20.33 17.25 -11.31
N GLN A 91 -19.62 16.95 -12.38
CA GLN A 91 -20.05 17.25 -13.75
C GLN A 91 -21.20 16.34 -14.20
N GLU A 92 -21.07 15.03 -14.00
CA GLU A 92 -22.07 14.03 -14.43
C GLU A 92 -23.40 14.19 -13.69
N SER A 93 -23.34 14.58 -12.41
CA SER A 93 -24.55 14.87 -11.62
C SER A 93 -25.32 16.11 -12.10
N LYS A 94 -24.81 16.89 -13.08
CA LYS A 94 -25.43 18.10 -13.64
C LYS A 94 -25.94 19.08 -12.57
N GLY A 95 -25.24 19.16 -11.43
CA GLY A 95 -25.65 20.02 -10.32
C GLY A 95 -26.87 19.53 -9.53
N ARG A 96 -27.26 18.25 -9.63
CA ARG A 96 -28.22 17.62 -8.68
C ARG A 96 -27.56 17.56 -7.30
N SER A 97 -27.76 18.64 -6.53
CA SER A 97 -27.16 18.86 -5.21
C SER A 97 -27.25 17.64 -4.30
N THR A 98 -28.36 16.90 -4.35
CA THR A 98 -28.64 15.77 -3.46
C THR A 98 -27.68 14.59 -3.63
N ALA A 99 -27.27 14.24 -4.85
CA ALA A 99 -26.36 13.11 -5.09
C ALA A 99 -24.92 13.45 -4.64
N LEU A 100 -24.48 14.69 -4.88
CA LEU A 100 -23.18 15.16 -4.42
C LEU A 100 -23.13 15.34 -2.90
N GLU A 101 -24.22 15.80 -2.30
CA GLU A 101 -24.38 15.93 -0.85
C GLU A 101 -24.43 14.57 -0.15
N GLY A 102 -25.10 13.58 -0.76
CA GLY A 102 -25.09 12.19 -0.34
C GLY A 102 -23.67 11.62 -0.29
N TYR A 103 -22.93 11.72 -1.40
CA TYR A 103 -21.53 11.30 -1.45
C TYR A 103 -20.64 11.99 -0.39
N ARG A 104 -20.73 13.31 -0.23
CA ARG A 104 -19.95 14.06 0.77
C ARG A 104 -20.25 13.57 2.19
N THR A 105 -21.52 13.35 2.50
CA THR A 105 -21.95 12.84 3.81
C THR A 105 -21.40 11.43 4.05
N ILE A 106 -21.48 10.55 3.05
CA ILE A 106 -20.90 9.20 3.11
C ILE A 106 -19.39 9.28 3.36
N LYS A 107 -18.66 10.11 2.61
CA LYS A 107 -17.20 10.30 2.77
C LYS A 107 -16.85 10.83 4.16
N GLU A 108 -17.63 11.75 4.72
CA GLU A 108 -17.41 12.28 6.07
C GLU A 108 -17.53 11.17 7.14
N PHE A 109 -18.60 10.38 7.07
CA PHE A 109 -18.82 9.27 8.01
C PHE A 109 -17.75 8.18 7.85
N TYR A 110 -17.38 7.85 6.61
CA TYR A 110 -16.26 6.96 6.32
C TYR A 110 -14.94 7.47 6.91
N SER A 111 -14.66 8.77 6.78
CA SER A 111 -13.44 9.40 7.32
C SER A 111 -13.39 9.26 8.84
N LYS A 112 -14.51 9.50 9.53
CA LYS A 112 -14.62 9.31 10.98
C LYS A 112 -14.42 7.85 11.38
N TRP A 113 -15.00 6.90 10.64
CA TRP A 113 -14.75 5.47 10.87
C TRP A 113 -13.27 5.10 10.71
N ALA A 114 -12.62 5.54 9.63
CA ALA A 114 -11.24 5.17 9.36
C ALA A 114 -10.28 5.72 10.43
N THR A 115 -10.48 6.96 10.88
CA THR A 115 -9.51 7.70 11.71
C THR A 115 -9.70 7.54 13.22
N LEU A 116 -10.90 7.20 13.70
CA LEU A 116 -11.16 7.10 15.14
C LEU A 116 -10.51 5.86 15.76
N LYS A 117 -10.09 6.00 17.02
CA LYS A 117 -9.50 4.88 17.80
C LYS A 117 -10.56 4.10 18.59
N SER A 118 -11.66 4.74 18.97
CA SER A 118 -12.73 4.12 19.75
C SER A 118 -13.53 3.11 18.92
N GLU A 119 -13.57 1.86 19.36
CA GLU A 119 -14.34 0.78 18.70
C GLU A 119 -15.86 1.06 18.73
N GLN A 120 -16.37 1.73 19.76
CA GLN A 120 -17.80 2.08 19.84
C GLN A 120 -18.18 3.15 18.80
N GLU A 121 -17.35 4.18 18.66
CA GLU A 121 -17.57 5.22 17.65
C GLU A 121 -17.38 4.66 16.24
N LYS A 122 -16.34 3.84 16.03
CA LYS A 122 -16.12 3.14 14.76
C LYS A 122 -17.36 2.36 14.34
N LYS A 123 -17.96 1.58 15.23
CA LYS A 123 -19.20 0.85 14.96
C LYS A 123 -20.35 1.77 14.55
N TYR A 124 -20.51 2.91 15.22
CA TYR A 124 -21.53 3.89 14.86
C TYR A 124 -21.32 4.43 13.44
N TYR A 125 -20.09 4.84 13.13
CA TYR A 125 -19.76 5.44 11.83
C TYR A 125 -19.79 4.41 10.70
N SER A 126 -19.35 3.17 10.89
CA SER A 126 -19.44 2.13 9.86
C SER A 126 -20.89 1.77 9.54
N LEU A 127 -21.72 1.51 10.55
CA LEU A 127 -23.16 1.23 10.34
C LEU A 127 -23.89 2.40 9.68
N SER A 128 -23.57 3.64 10.09
CA SER A 128 -24.17 4.84 9.50
C SER A 128 -23.74 5.02 8.04
N THR A 129 -22.46 4.77 7.74
CA THR A 129 -21.95 4.76 6.37
C THR A 129 -22.71 3.76 5.52
N LEU A 130 -22.82 2.49 5.94
CA LEU A 130 -23.53 1.47 5.17
C LEU A 130 -25.01 1.82 4.92
N LYS A 131 -25.72 2.35 5.94
CA LYS A 131 -27.12 2.79 5.79
C LYS A 131 -27.27 3.95 4.80
N LEU A 132 -26.31 4.87 4.73
CA LEU A 132 -26.32 5.95 3.76
C LEU A 132 -26.06 5.41 2.35
N ILE A 133 -25.14 4.46 2.21
CA ILE A 133 -24.83 3.79 0.95
C ILE A 133 -26.04 3.02 0.40
N GLU A 134 -26.77 2.29 1.24
CA GLU A 134 -27.99 1.59 0.84
C GLU A 134 -29.09 2.51 0.29
N ARG A 135 -29.08 3.79 0.71
CA ARG A 135 -30.02 4.82 0.27
C ARG A 135 -29.50 5.63 -0.93
N GLU A 136 -28.24 5.42 -1.33
CA GLU A 136 -27.64 6.13 -2.45
C GLU A 136 -28.35 5.72 -3.75
N THR A 137 -28.77 6.74 -4.51
CA THR A 137 -29.53 6.55 -5.74
C THR A 137 -28.61 6.47 -6.96
N ASN A 138 -27.40 7.06 -6.85
CA ASN A 138 -26.40 7.03 -7.90
C ASN A 138 -25.58 5.74 -7.86
N LYS A 139 -26.03 4.73 -8.63
CA LYS A 139 -25.35 3.43 -8.75
C LYS A 139 -23.99 3.50 -9.45
N ASP A 140 -23.75 4.56 -10.24
CA ASP A 140 -22.51 4.77 -10.99
C ASP A 140 -21.37 5.32 -10.11
N ASN A 141 -21.66 5.68 -8.85
CA ASN A 141 -20.66 6.16 -7.92
C ASN A 141 -19.82 5.00 -7.34
N ILE A 142 -18.79 4.58 -8.08
CA ILE A 142 -17.89 3.51 -7.65
C ILE A 142 -17.15 3.81 -6.34
N LEU A 143 -16.93 5.09 -5.97
CA LEU A 143 -16.28 5.44 -4.70
C LEU A 143 -17.12 4.99 -3.49
N VAL A 144 -18.44 5.07 -3.60
CA VAL A 144 -19.35 4.59 -2.57
C VAL A 144 -19.24 3.06 -2.42
N HIS A 145 -19.19 2.32 -3.54
CA HIS A 145 -18.99 0.87 -3.51
C HIS A 145 -17.64 0.48 -2.92
N ILE A 146 -16.59 1.25 -3.22
CA ILE A 146 -15.27 1.08 -2.64
C ILE A 146 -15.32 1.28 -1.11
N PHE A 147 -15.93 2.37 -0.62
CA PHE A 147 -16.05 2.60 0.82
C PHE A 147 -16.80 1.46 1.53
N HIS A 148 -17.86 0.96 0.91
CA HIS A 148 -18.61 -0.20 1.40
C HIS A 148 -17.69 -1.43 1.52
N ALA A 149 -16.99 -1.78 0.43
CA ALA A 149 -16.11 -2.93 0.41
C ALA A 149 -14.98 -2.79 1.45
N VAL A 150 -14.35 -1.62 1.56
CA VAL A 150 -13.28 -1.37 2.53
C VAL A 150 -13.78 -1.54 3.97
N ILE A 151 -14.98 -1.06 4.31
CA ILE A 151 -15.56 -1.31 5.62
C ILE A 151 -15.72 -2.81 5.87
N LEU A 152 -16.28 -3.56 4.91
CA LEU A 152 -16.46 -5.01 5.06
C LEU A 152 -15.14 -5.79 5.09
N THR A 153 -14.06 -5.28 4.50
CA THR A 153 -12.73 -5.89 4.55
C THR A 153 -12.01 -5.64 5.89
N TYR A 154 -12.21 -4.48 6.52
CA TYR A 154 -11.36 -4.04 7.65
C TYR A 154 -12.09 -3.81 8.98
N ASP A 155 -13.40 -3.58 8.98
CA ASP A 155 -14.16 -3.41 10.23
C ASP A 155 -14.34 -4.76 10.92
N LYS A 156 -13.84 -4.89 12.16
CA LYS A 156 -13.86 -6.15 12.92
C LYS A 156 -15.27 -6.71 13.17
N LYS A 157 -16.29 -5.85 13.23
CA LYS A 157 -17.68 -6.25 13.54
C LYS A 157 -18.51 -6.52 12.30
N LEU A 158 -18.19 -5.83 11.20
CA LEU A 158 -18.86 -5.99 9.91
C LEU A 158 -18.05 -6.84 8.93
N PHE A 159 -17.00 -7.49 9.42
CA PHE A 159 -16.04 -8.25 8.63
C PHE A 159 -16.75 -9.28 7.74
N ASN A 160 -16.73 -9.01 6.43
CA ASN A 160 -17.27 -9.88 5.40
C ASN A 160 -16.48 -9.67 4.10
N PRO A 161 -15.24 -10.18 4.03
CA PRO A 161 -14.38 -9.94 2.89
C PRO A 161 -14.88 -10.61 1.60
N ALA A 162 -15.64 -11.72 1.70
CA ALA A 162 -16.29 -12.33 0.53
C ALA A 162 -17.29 -11.37 -0.11
N LYS A 163 -18.15 -10.73 0.69
CA LYS A 163 -19.07 -9.71 0.19
C LYS A 163 -18.35 -8.46 -0.33
N ALA A 164 -17.25 -8.07 0.31
CA ALA A 164 -16.41 -6.98 -0.17
C ALA A 164 -15.88 -7.27 -1.59
N SER A 165 -15.42 -8.51 -1.84
CA SER A 165 -14.95 -8.94 -3.16
C SER A 165 -16.05 -8.85 -4.22
N GLU A 166 -17.27 -9.30 -3.92
CA GLU A 166 -18.41 -9.17 -4.84
C GLU A 166 -18.71 -7.70 -5.19
N ILE A 167 -18.69 -6.81 -4.19
CA ILE A 167 -18.94 -5.38 -4.39
C ILE A 167 -17.86 -4.77 -5.28
N LEU A 168 -16.59 -5.12 -5.07
CA LEU A 168 -15.47 -4.62 -5.87
C LEU A 168 -15.51 -5.14 -7.31
N GLN A 169 -15.91 -6.40 -7.53
CA GLN A 169 -16.15 -6.94 -8.87
C GLN A 169 -17.27 -6.19 -9.60
N ASN A 170 -18.37 -5.87 -8.91
CA ASN A 170 -19.43 -5.05 -9.47
C ASN A 170 -18.96 -3.61 -9.78
N ALA A 171 -18.09 -3.05 -8.95
CA ALA A 171 -17.49 -1.74 -9.19
C ALA A 171 -16.57 -1.74 -10.43
N LEU A 172 -15.82 -2.83 -10.69
CA LEU A 172 -15.04 -3.00 -11.93
C LEU A 172 -15.95 -3.00 -13.16
N MET A 173 -17.03 -3.79 -13.16
CA MET A 173 -18.00 -3.80 -14.26
C MET A 173 -18.67 -2.42 -14.47
N THR A 174 -18.92 -1.70 -13.37
CA THR A 174 -19.48 -0.34 -13.44
C THR A 174 -18.48 0.62 -14.08
N LEU A 175 -17.21 0.57 -13.64
CA LEU A 175 -16.11 1.40 -14.15
C LEU A 175 -15.94 1.28 -15.67
N GLU A 176 -16.06 0.07 -16.23
CA GLU A 176 -15.97 -0.17 -17.68
C GLU A 176 -16.99 0.65 -18.47
N ASN A 177 -18.20 0.84 -17.92
CA ASN A 177 -19.30 1.56 -18.55
C ASN A 177 -19.24 3.08 -18.34
N LEU A 178 -18.41 3.57 -17.41
CA LEU A 178 -18.27 5.01 -17.16
C LEU A 178 -17.54 5.72 -18.30
N LYS A 179 -18.00 6.93 -18.62
CA LYS A 179 -17.36 7.84 -19.60
C LYS A 179 -16.27 8.67 -18.92
N LEU A 180 -15.20 8.00 -18.53
CA LEU A 180 -13.98 8.60 -17.96
C LEU A 180 -12.89 8.69 -19.02
N ASP A 181 -11.90 9.55 -18.80
CA ASP A 181 -10.66 9.49 -19.57
C ASP A 181 -9.94 8.15 -19.33
N ALA A 182 -9.21 7.68 -20.33
CA ALA A 182 -8.59 6.35 -20.32
C ALA A 182 -7.58 6.19 -19.18
N GLN A 183 -6.84 7.26 -18.86
CA GLN A 183 -5.86 7.24 -17.77
C GLN A 183 -6.56 7.10 -16.42
N LEU A 184 -7.57 7.91 -16.12
CA LEU A 184 -8.33 7.81 -14.89
C LEU A 184 -9.04 6.45 -14.75
N LYS A 185 -9.56 5.90 -15.86
CA LYS A 185 -10.14 4.55 -15.86
C LYS A 185 -9.09 3.49 -15.50
N SER A 186 -7.89 3.57 -16.08
CA SER A 186 -6.78 2.67 -15.77
C SER A 186 -6.31 2.80 -14.31
N GLU A 187 -6.21 4.02 -13.77
CA GLU A 187 -5.84 4.26 -12.37
C GLU A 187 -6.88 3.68 -11.39
N PHE A 188 -8.18 3.85 -11.67
CA PHE A 188 -9.24 3.25 -10.84
C PHE A 188 -9.34 1.74 -11.00
N GLN A 189 -9.07 1.20 -12.19
CA GLN A 189 -9.00 -0.23 -12.41
C GLN A 189 -7.85 -0.85 -11.61
N TYR A 190 -6.67 -0.23 -11.63
CA TYR A 190 -5.54 -0.59 -10.78
C TYR A 190 -5.95 -0.64 -9.29
N LEU A 191 -6.53 0.46 -8.78
CA LEU A 191 -6.96 0.54 -7.39
C LEU A 191 -8.01 -0.52 -7.04
N LEU A 192 -9.02 -0.74 -7.89
CA LEU A 192 -10.03 -1.77 -7.65
C LEU A 192 -9.42 -3.17 -7.57
N TYR A 193 -8.44 -3.50 -8.42
CA TYR A 193 -7.72 -4.76 -8.34
C TYR A 193 -6.89 -4.88 -7.06
N ILE A 194 -6.20 -3.81 -6.62
CA ILE A 194 -5.48 -3.78 -5.34
C ILE A 194 -6.43 -4.12 -4.18
N TYR A 195 -7.57 -3.43 -4.08
CA TYR A 195 -8.51 -3.63 -2.98
C TYR A 195 -9.23 -4.98 -3.07
N LEU A 196 -9.46 -5.50 -4.26
CA LEU A 196 -10.00 -6.85 -4.45
C LEU A 196 -8.99 -7.91 -3.98
N GLY A 197 -7.71 -7.73 -4.33
CA GLY A 197 -6.62 -8.53 -3.79
C GLY A 197 -6.56 -8.49 -2.27
N PHE A 198 -6.71 -7.32 -1.65
CA PHE A 198 -6.77 -7.18 -0.18
C PHE A 198 -7.95 -7.94 0.44
N ALA A 199 -9.14 -7.86 -0.17
CA ALA A 199 -10.29 -8.64 0.29
C ALA A 199 -10.06 -10.15 0.17
N LEU A 200 -9.36 -10.61 -0.88
CA LEU A 200 -9.00 -12.02 -1.06
C LEU A 200 -7.91 -12.49 -0.07
N LEU A 201 -6.92 -11.64 0.23
CA LEU A 201 -5.95 -11.90 1.30
C LEU A 201 -6.63 -12.05 2.67
N LYS A 202 -7.68 -11.26 2.97
CA LYS A 202 -8.51 -11.45 4.18
C LYS A 202 -9.25 -12.79 4.23
N GLN A 203 -9.48 -13.40 3.08
CA GLN A 203 -10.09 -14.73 2.94
C GLN A 203 -9.04 -15.86 2.96
N LEU A 204 -7.75 -15.51 3.06
CA LEU A 204 -6.63 -16.44 2.90
C LEU A 204 -6.63 -17.13 1.52
N ASN A 205 -7.27 -16.52 0.52
CA ASN A 205 -7.32 -17.00 -0.85
C ASN A 205 -6.16 -16.39 -1.65
N TYR A 206 -4.96 -16.93 -1.44
CA TYR A 206 -3.72 -16.35 -1.98
C TYR A 206 -3.60 -16.50 -3.50
N GLU A 207 -4.12 -17.59 -4.08
CA GLU A 207 -4.10 -17.83 -5.52
C GLU A 207 -4.94 -16.78 -6.26
N GLU A 208 -6.21 -16.61 -5.89
CA GLU A 208 -7.04 -15.57 -6.50
C GLU A 208 -6.51 -14.17 -6.20
N ALA A 209 -5.95 -13.93 -5.00
CA ALA A 209 -5.34 -12.65 -4.69
C ALA A 209 -4.17 -12.35 -5.63
N ALA A 210 -3.30 -13.34 -5.90
CA ALA A 210 -2.20 -13.22 -6.85
C ALA A 210 -2.69 -12.89 -8.27
N GLU A 211 -3.79 -13.50 -8.72
CA GLU A 211 -4.40 -13.15 -10.01
C GLU A 211 -4.82 -11.68 -10.07
N LYS A 212 -5.41 -11.15 -8.98
CA LYS A 212 -5.85 -9.74 -8.96
C LYS A 212 -4.68 -8.78 -8.88
N PHE A 213 -3.63 -9.10 -8.13
CA PHE A 213 -2.42 -8.28 -8.15
C PHE A 213 -1.71 -8.34 -9.50
N THR A 214 -1.74 -9.47 -10.20
CA THR A 214 -1.25 -9.56 -11.59
C THR A 214 -2.09 -8.71 -12.55
N ALA A 215 -3.42 -8.70 -12.40
CA ALA A 215 -4.26 -7.79 -13.18
C ALA A 215 -3.98 -6.31 -12.88
N ALA A 216 -3.62 -5.99 -11.64
CA ALA A 216 -3.19 -4.65 -11.25
C ALA A 216 -1.85 -4.28 -11.92
N THR A 217 -0.83 -5.14 -11.91
CA THR A 217 0.46 -4.84 -12.58
C THR A 217 0.30 -4.67 -14.10
N ASN A 218 -0.64 -5.38 -14.73
CA ASN A 218 -0.97 -5.17 -16.14
C ASN A 218 -1.62 -3.81 -16.41
N SER A 219 -2.30 -3.23 -15.41
CA SER A 219 -2.95 -1.92 -15.50
C SER A 219 -1.99 -0.76 -15.20
N SER A 220 -0.90 -1.02 -14.46
CA SER A 220 0.14 -0.05 -14.11
C SER A 220 1.51 -0.74 -14.06
N PRO A 221 2.40 -0.52 -15.06
CA PRO A 221 3.70 -1.19 -15.14
C PRO A 221 4.62 -0.97 -13.92
N ILE A 222 4.50 0.17 -13.23
CA ILE A 222 5.21 0.40 -11.96
C ILE A 222 4.62 -0.50 -10.88
N GLY A 223 3.32 -0.36 -10.63
CA GLY A 223 2.51 -1.18 -9.74
C GLY A 223 3.21 -1.67 -8.46
N ILE A 224 3.95 -0.84 -7.72
CA ILE A 224 4.76 -1.29 -6.57
C ILE A 224 3.90 -1.92 -5.48
N THR A 225 2.70 -1.38 -5.24
CA THR A 225 1.76 -2.00 -4.29
C THR A 225 1.34 -3.37 -4.80
N ALA A 226 0.98 -3.47 -6.08
CA ALA A 226 0.60 -4.74 -6.69
C ALA A 226 1.73 -5.77 -6.65
N LYS A 227 2.96 -5.40 -7.04
CA LYS A 227 4.13 -6.29 -7.03
C LYS A 227 4.46 -6.80 -5.64
N PHE A 228 4.42 -5.92 -4.62
CA PHE A 228 4.63 -6.32 -3.23
C PHE A 228 3.61 -7.36 -2.77
N TYR A 229 2.32 -7.09 -3.00
CA TYR A 229 1.29 -8.02 -2.55
C TYR A 229 1.15 -9.27 -3.43
N LEU A 230 1.61 -9.21 -4.68
CA LEU A 230 1.83 -10.38 -5.52
C LEU A 230 2.95 -11.25 -4.95
N ALA A 231 4.08 -10.65 -4.52
CA ALA A 231 5.16 -11.37 -3.85
C ALA A 231 4.66 -12.05 -2.57
N TYR A 232 3.90 -11.31 -1.75
CA TYR A 232 3.28 -11.81 -0.54
C TYR A 232 2.34 -13.00 -0.83
N ALA A 233 1.42 -12.84 -1.78
CA ALA A 233 0.48 -13.89 -2.16
C ALA A 233 1.20 -15.13 -2.72
N ALA A 234 2.19 -14.95 -3.60
CA ALA A 234 3.00 -16.03 -4.16
C ALA A 234 3.76 -16.80 -3.07
N ARG A 235 4.36 -16.09 -2.11
CA ARG A 235 5.05 -16.70 -0.97
C ARG A 235 4.11 -17.55 -0.13
N ARG A 236 2.89 -17.05 0.15
CA ARG A 236 1.86 -17.75 0.93
C ARG A 236 1.23 -18.91 0.16
N ALA A 237 1.22 -18.86 -1.17
CA ALA A 237 0.82 -19.95 -2.06
C ALA A 237 1.95 -21.00 -2.27
N GLY A 238 3.10 -20.86 -1.60
CA GLY A 238 4.20 -21.82 -1.70
C GLY A 238 5.07 -21.67 -2.95
N SER A 239 5.11 -20.48 -3.56
CA SER A 239 5.94 -20.15 -4.73
C SER A 239 7.02 -19.11 -4.37
N PRO A 240 8.06 -19.48 -3.60
CA PRO A 240 9.10 -18.54 -3.15
C PRO A 240 9.90 -17.92 -4.31
N GLU A 241 10.10 -18.64 -5.42
CA GLU A 241 10.80 -18.13 -6.60
C GLU A 241 10.04 -16.98 -7.25
N ALA A 242 8.72 -17.12 -7.39
CA ALA A 242 7.84 -16.07 -7.90
C ALA A 242 7.80 -14.87 -6.95
N ALA A 243 7.83 -15.11 -5.63
CA ALA A 243 7.95 -14.04 -4.65
C ALA A 243 9.26 -13.27 -4.83
N MET A 244 10.40 -13.96 -4.93
CA MET A 244 11.71 -13.33 -5.12
C MET A 244 11.81 -12.55 -6.43
N MET A 245 11.19 -13.01 -7.52
CA MET A 245 11.14 -12.25 -8.77
C MET A 245 10.50 -10.88 -8.57
N MET A 246 9.37 -10.82 -7.85
CA MET A 246 8.69 -9.56 -7.53
C MET A 246 9.47 -8.71 -6.53
N LEU A 247 10.11 -9.31 -5.52
CA LEU A 247 10.95 -8.58 -4.57
C LEU A 247 12.15 -7.91 -5.27
N ASN A 248 12.78 -8.58 -6.23
CA ASN A 248 13.86 -8.00 -7.02
C ASN A 248 13.41 -6.77 -7.82
N GLU A 249 12.22 -6.82 -8.43
CA GLU A 249 11.66 -5.64 -9.12
C GLU A 249 11.43 -4.46 -8.17
N LEU A 250 11.06 -4.71 -6.92
CA LEU A 250 10.87 -3.66 -5.91
C LEU A 250 12.20 -3.05 -5.44
N LEU A 251 13.22 -3.88 -5.25
CA LEU A 251 14.58 -3.41 -4.93
C LEU A 251 15.15 -2.55 -6.06
N HIS A 252 14.95 -3.00 -7.31
CA HIS A 252 15.34 -2.26 -8.50
C HIS A 252 14.60 -0.92 -8.59
N PHE A 253 13.29 -0.91 -8.34
CA PHE A 253 12.49 0.31 -8.32
C PHE A 253 13.02 1.34 -7.30
N ASP A 254 13.34 0.92 -6.07
CA ASP A 254 13.88 1.85 -5.06
C ASP A 254 15.20 2.49 -5.51
N LYS A 255 16.05 1.73 -6.20
CA LYS A 255 17.28 2.24 -6.80
C LYS A 255 17.00 3.24 -7.92
N GLU A 256 16.19 2.87 -8.91
CA GLU A 256 15.84 3.76 -10.03
C GLU A 256 15.20 5.07 -9.54
N ALA A 257 14.39 5.00 -8.48
CA ALA A 257 13.77 6.17 -7.87
C ALA A 257 14.81 7.12 -7.26
N ILE A 258 15.83 6.58 -6.57
CA ILE A 258 16.93 7.38 -6.02
C ILE A 258 17.79 7.96 -7.14
N GLU A 259 18.13 7.17 -8.16
CA GLU A 259 18.88 7.62 -9.33
C GLU A 259 18.14 8.76 -10.04
N TYR A 260 16.84 8.62 -10.27
CA TYR A 260 15.99 9.67 -10.82
C TYR A 260 16.04 10.95 -9.98
N ALA A 261 16.01 10.85 -8.65
CA ALA A 261 16.10 12.03 -7.79
C ALA A 261 17.47 12.73 -7.89
N VAL A 262 18.55 11.98 -8.11
CA VAL A 262 19.90 12.51 -8.36
C VAL A 262 19.94 13.21 -9.73
N GLU A 263 19.40 12.59 -10.77
CA GLU A 263 19.30 13.18 -12.13
C GLU A 263 18.52 14.50 -12.11
N MET A 264 17.44 14.55 -11.34
CA MET A 264 16.64 15.76 -11.14
C MET A 264 17.29 16.78 -10.20
N ASN A 265 18.47 16.48 -9.65
CA ASN A 265 19.19 17.29 -8.66
C ASN A 265 18.28 17.71 -7.48
N SER A 266 17.41 16.80 -7.04
CA SER A 266 16.39 17.09 -6.03
C SER A 266 16.69 16.36 -4.73
N MET A 267 17.37 17.05 -3.81
CA MET A 267 17.66 16.55 -2.46
C MET A 267 16.38 16.17 -1.69
N MET A 268 15.30 16.93 -1.88
CA MET A 268 14.01 16.64 -1.24
C MET A 268 13.39 15.34 -1.74
N LEU A 269 13.46 15.08 -3.05
CA LEU A 269 12.93 13.87 -3.65
C LEU A 269 13.79 12.66 -3.27
N MET A 270 15.11 12.82 -3.28
CA MET A 270 16.03 11.77 -2.84
C MET A 270 15.82 11.41 -1.37
N ALA A 271 15.71 12.41 -0.48
CA ALA A 271 15.40 12.19 0.92
C ALA A 271 14.03 11.52 1.13
N TYR A 272 13.05 11.82 0.27
CA TYR A 272 11.76 11.16 0.28
C TYR A 272 11.90 9.67 -0.08
N TYR A 273 12.54 9.34 -1.20
CA TYR A 273 12.71 7.93 -1.61
C TYR A 273 13.52 7.13 -0.61
N ILE A 274 14.61 7.68 -0.07
CA ILE A 274 15.37 7.01 0.99
C ILE A 274 14.53 6.78 2.24
N ARG A 275 13.66 7.70 2.64
CA ARG A 275 12.85 7.52 3.86
C ARG A 275 11.67 6.55 3.65
N HIS A 276 11.24 6.36 2.41
CA HIS A 276 9.99 5.68 2.07
C HIS A 276 10.16 4.55 1.05
N ALA A 277 11.36 3.99 0.98
CA ALA A 277 11.70 2.85 0.14
C ALA A 277 10.77 1.65 0.43
N VAL A 278 10.33 0.97 -0.63
CA VAL A 278 9.47 -0.23 -0.51
C VAL A 278 10.25 -1.39 0.13
N THR A 279 11.57 -1.38 0.01
CA THR A 279 12.48 -2.32 0.70
C THR A 279 12.14 -2.43 2.20
N TYR A 280 11.78 -1.32 2.86
CA TYR A 280 11.43 -1.36 4.28
C TYR A 280 10.13 -2.10 4.57
N GLU A 281 9.21 -2.12 3.61
CA GLU A 281 7.96 -2.86 3.68
C GLU A 281 8.20 -4.37 3.60
N ILE A 282 9.23 -4.81 2.86
CA ILE A 282 9.66 -6.22 2.81
C ILE A 282 10.05 -6.67 4.22
N PHE A 283 10.87 -5.88 4.90
CA PHE A 283 11.31 -6.18 6.27
C PHE A 283 10.24 -5.96 7.35
N ALA A 284 9.15 -5.27 7.01
CA ALA A 284 8.00 -5.14 7.89
C ALA A 284 7.11 -6.39 7.89
N GLU A 285 7.24 -7.28 6.89
CA GLU A 285 6.41 -8.47 6.69
C GLU A 285 7.17 -9.77 7.04
N PRO A 286 6.91 -10.39 8.21
CA PRO A 286 7.63 -11.59 8.65
C PRO A 286 7.44 -12.82 7.75
N ASP A 287 6.43 -12.84 6.88
CA ASP A 287 6.22 -13.94 5.95
C ASP A 287 7.33 -14.07 4.90
N PHE A 288 8.20 -13.07 4.75
CA PHE A 288 9.42 -13.15 3.91
C PHE A 288 10.67 -13.60 4.67
N ALA A 289 10.58 -13.93 5.96
CA ALA A 289 11.76 -14.20 6.80
C ALA A 289 12.62 -15.38 6.35
N ASP A 290 12.03 -16.37 5.69
CA ASP A 290 12.75 -17.53 5.14
C ASP A 290 13.47 -17.23 3.82
N LEU A 291 13.21 -16.07 3.20
CA LEU A 291 13.88 -15.59 2.00
C LEU A 291 15.03 -14.63 2.33
N LEU A 292 15.47 -14.56 3.60
CA LEU A 292 16.43 -13.57 4.06
C LEU A 292 17.74 -13.62 3.25
N GLU A 293 18.27 -14.82 2.98
CA GLU A 293 19.56 -14.99 2.31
C GLU A 293 19.50 -14.52 0.85
N GLU A 294 18.39 -14.79 0.17
CA GLU A 294 18.12 -14.35 -1.20
C GLU A 294 17.88 -12.84 -1.28
N ILE A 295 17.15 -12.27 -0.31
CA ILE A 295 16.94 -10.82 -0.20
C ILE A 295 18.27 -10.10 0.06
N GLU A 296 19.11 -10.62 0.96
CA GLU A 296 20.44 -10.08 1.23
C GLU A 296 21.32 -10.07 -0.02
N ALA A 297 21.33 -11.18 -0.77
CA ALA A 297 22.06 -11.28 -2.02
C ALA A 297 21.55 -10.27 -3.07
N ALA A 298 20.23 -10.11 -3.19
CA ALA A 298 19.62 -9.17 -4.12
C ALA A 298 19.96 -7.70 -3.77
N ILE A 299 19.92 -7.33 -2.49
CA ILE A 299 20.32 -6.00 -2.03
C ILE A 299 21.80 -5.74 -2.33
N ALA A 300 22.68 -6.72 -2.09
CA ALA A 300 24.10 -6.60 -2.38
C ALA A 300 24.36 -6.40 -3.89
N ILE A 301 23.60 -7.06 -4.76
CA ILE A 301 23.66 -6.90 -6.21
C ILE A 301 23.23 -5.48 -6.62
N GLU A 302 22.07 -5.02 -6.14
CA GLU A 302 21.55 -3.71 -6.56
C GLU A 302 22.39 -2.54 -6.08
N THR A 303 22.93 -2.64 -4.86
CA THR A 303 23.71 -1.57 -4.23
C THR A 303 25.18 -1.58 -4.64
N GLY A 304 25.70 -2.72 -5.11
CA GLY A 304 27.12 -2.91 -5.41
C GLY A 304 28.05 -2.79 -4.19
N ILE A 305 27.49 -2.75 -2.96
CA ILE A 305 28.22 -2.53 -1.72
C ILE A 305 28.06 -3.76 -0.82
N LYS A 306 29.19 -4.38 -0.43
CA LYS A 306 29.20 -5.55 0.47
C LYS A 306 28.73 -5.25 1.90
N GLU A 307 28.82 -3.99 2.34
CA GLU A 307 28.30 -3.49 3.64
C GLU A 307 27.38 -2.27 3.42
N PHE A 308 26.13 -2.53 3.03
CA PHE A 308 25.18 -1.48 2.72
C PHE A 308 24.46 -0.94 3.98
N SER A 309 24.29 0.38 4.08
CA SER A 309 23.50 1.04 5.14
C SER A 309 22.86 2.32 4.65
N PHE A 310 21.53 2.31 4.46
CA PHE A 310 20.75 3.50 4.09
C PHE A 310 20.85 4.62 5.14
N VAL A 311 21.10 4.27 6.41
CA VAL A 311 21.29 5.25 7.49
C VAL A 311 22.54 6.08 7.28
N LYS A 312 23.68 5.45 6.94
CA LYS A 312 24.92 6.18 6.64
C LYS A 312 24.72 7.16 5.47
N ILE A 313 23.90 6.79 4.49
CA ILE A 313 23.53 7.65 3.36
C ILE A 313 22.63 8.79 3.83
N SER A 314 21.55 8.50 4.57
CA SER A 314 20.64 9.54 5.11
C SER A 314 21.35 10.55 6.00
N ASP A 315 22.27 10.09 6.85
CA ASP A 315 23.10 10.94 7.71
C ASP A 315 24.07 11.79 6.90
N ALA A 316 24.72 11.22 5.89
CA ALA A 316 25.60 11.96 4.99
C ALA A 316 24.82 13.04 4.22
N LEU A 317 23.61 12.73 3.75
CA LEU A 317 22.74 13.68 3.06
C LEU A 317 22.25 14.80 3.97
N SER A 318 21.91 14.48 5.23
CA SER A 318 21.50 15.47 6.23
C SER A 318 22.65 16.45 6.52
N LYS A 319 23.87 15.93 6.68
CA LYS A 319 25.09 16.74 6.87
C LYS A 319 25.44 17.58 5.63
N LEU A 320 25.21 17.07 4.42
CA LEU A 320 25.36 17.81 3.16
C LEU A 320 24.39 19.00 3.04
N GLY A 321 23.15 18.81 3.50
CA GLY A 321 22.17 19.90 3.60
C GLY A 321 22.63 21.00 4.56
N GLU A 322 23.11 20.63 5.74
CA GLU A 322 23.60 21.57 6.75
C GLU A 322 24.86 22.33 6.32
N SER A 323 25.78 21.67 5.62
CA SER A 323 27.04 22.27 5.17
C SER A 323 26.80 23.31 4.07
N LYS A 324 25.95 23.02 3.08
CA LYS A 324 25.54 24.04 2.09
C LYS A 324 24.87 25.24 2.74
N VAL A 325 24.03 25.03 3.77
CA VAL A 325 23.38 26.14 4.48
C VAL A 325 24.42 27.00 5.23
N LYS A 326 25.41 26.40 5.90
CA LYS A 326 26.46 27.14 6.60
C LYS A 326 27.30 28.03 5.68
N GLU A 327 27.56 27.59 4.45
CA GLU A 327 28.28 28.39 3.44
C GLU A 327 27.52 29.67 3.03
N PHE A 328 26.18 29.69 3.15
CA PHE A 328 25.35 30.88 2.87
C PHE A 328 25.16 31.82 4.07
N TYR A 329 25.44 31.38 5.30
CA TYR A 329 25.33 32.20 6.51
C TYR A 329 26.70 32.70 7.02
N THR A 330 27.78 32.41 6.30
CA THR A 330 29.08 33.06 6.47
C THR A 330 29.28 34.14 5.41
N GLU A 331 28.50 35.22 5.52
CA GLU A 331 28.89 36.58 5.10
C GLU A 331 28.53 37.58 6.19
#